data_AF-A0A7C1Y5M0-F1
#
_entry.id   AF-A0A7C1Y5M0-F1
#
_cell.length_a   1.000
_cell.length_b   1.000
_cell.length_c   1.000
_cell.angle_alpha   90.00
_cell.angle_beta   90.00
_cell.angle_gamma   90.00
#
_symmetry.space_group_name_H-M   'P 1'
#
loop_
_entity.id
_entity.type
_entity.pdbx_description
1 polymer ?
#
loop_
_entity_poly.entity_id
_entity_poly.type
_entity_poly.pdbx_seq_one_letter_code
_entity_poly.pdbx_strand_id
1 'polypeptide(L)' 'MKYSIIGDEDAVLGFGMVGVSGKVAVDADQAMHAFESILEDKETSIIIITERVADMIRPIVDRYLFTESFPL' A
#
# COMPACT_ATOMS: atom_id res chain seq x y z
N MET A 1 -6.24 6.26 13.45
CA MET A 1 -5.21 5.36 12.88
C MET A 1 -5.92 4.38 11.97
N LYS A 2 -5.90 4.65 10.67
CA LYS A 2 -6.55 3.83 9.65
C LYS A 2 -5.45 3.05 8.93
N TYR A 3 -5.61 1.74 8.86
CA TYR A 3 -4.72 0.83 8.15
C TYR A 3 -5.28 0.64 6.75
N SER A 4 -4.41 0.73 5.75
CA SER A 4 -4.74 0.38 4.37
C SER A 4 -3.76 -0.68 3.88
N ILE A 5 -4.24 -1.67 3.13
CA ILE A 5 -3.38 -2.67 2.50
C ILE A 5 -3.45 -2.60 0.97
N ILE A 6 -2.31 -2.77 0.31
CA ILE A 6 -2.20 -2.97 -1.13
C ILE A 6 -1.55 -4.33 -1.37
N GLY A 7 -2.22 -5.21 -2.09
CA GLY A 7 -1.69 -6.56 -2.28
C GLY A 7 -2.48 -7.38 -3.29
N ASP A 8 -2.13 -8.65 -3.38
CA ASP A 8 -2.92 -9.63 -4.11
C ASP A 8 -4.29 -9.84 -3.44
N GLU A 9 -5.25 -10.41 -4.17
CA GLU A 9 -6.61 -10.66 -3.69
C GLU A 9 -6.62 -11.42 -2.35
N ASP A 10 -5.79 -12.46 -2.23
CA ASP A 10 -5.65 -13.27 -1.01
C ASP A 10 -5.23 -12.45 0.21
N ALA A 11 -4.29 -11.51 0.01
CA ALA A 11 -3.82 -10.64 1.08
C ALA A 11 -4.91 -9.67 1.50
N VAL A 12 -5.57 -9.01 0.55
CA VAL A 12 -6.65 -8.06 0.84
C VAL A 12 -7.83 -8.75 1.52
N LEU A 13 -8.21 -9.96 1.08
CA LEU A 13 -9.25 -10.76 1.72
C LEU A 13 -8.88 -11.14 3.15
N GLY A 14 -7.64 -11.58 3.39
CA GLY A 14 -7.13 -11.91 4.72
C GLY A 14 -7.21 -10.74 5.69
N PHE A 15 -6.81 -9.55 5.23
CA PHE A 15 -6.86 -8.32 6.02
C PHE A 15 -8.29 -7.76 6.17
N GLY A 16 -9.16 -8.00 5.20
CA GLY A 16 -10.59 -7.67 5.29
C GLY A 16 -11.27 -8.37 6.47
N MET A 17 -10.87 -9.60 6.80
CA MET A 17 -11.41 -10.34 7.95
C MET A 17 -11.12 -9.67 9.31
N VAL A 18 -10.04 -8.89 9.39
CA VAL A 18 -9.65 -8.15 10.61
C VAL A 18 -10.08 -6.67 10.55
N GLY A 19 -10.90 -6.29 9.57
CA GLY A 19 -11.45 -4.94 9.43
C GLY A 19 -10.50 -3.93 8.77
N VAL A 20 -9.45 -4.39 8.10
CA VAL A 20 -8.53 -3.53 7.34
C VAL A 20 -9.02 -3.42 5.91
N SER A 21 -9.26 -2.18 5.47
CA SER A 21 -9.66 -1.92 4.08
C SER A 21 -8.44 -1.97 3.17
N GLY A 22 -8.58 -2.57 1.99
CA GLY A 22 -7.47 -2.74 1.08
C GLY A 22 -7.84 -2.60 -0.39
N LYS A 23 -6.82 -2.40 -1.22
CA LYS A 23 -6.92 -2.37 -2.67
C LYS A 23 -6.13 -3.53 -3.26
N VAL A 24 -6.77 -4.27 -4.16
CA VAL A 24 -6.11 -5.34 -4.91
C VAL A 24 -5.32 -4.71 -6.06
N ALA A 25 -4.08 -5.13 -6.24
CA ALA A 25 -3.23 -4.73 -7.37
C ALA A 25 -2.56 -5.97 -7.97
N VAL A 26 -2.83 -6.24 -9.25
CA VAL A 26 -2.24 -7.38 -9.98
C VAL A 26 -1.18 -6.96 -11.01
N ASP A 27 -1.06 -5.67 -11.27
CA ASP A 27 -0.11 -5.08 -12.22
C ASP A 27 0.45 -3.75 -11.69
N ALA A 28 1.49 -3.24 -12.36
CA ALA A 28 2.19 -2.03 -11.93
C ALA A 28 1.32 -0.76 -12.01
N ASP A 29 0.44 -0.66 -13.01
CA ASP A 29 -0.47 0.49 -13.17
C ASP A 29 -1.50 0.51 -12.03
N GLN A 30 -2.08 -0.65 -11.70
CA GLN A 30 -2.99 -0.80 -10.57
C GLN A 30 -2.30 -0.54 -9.24
N ALA A 31 -1.07 -1.04 -9.07
CA ALA A 31 -0.28 -0.79 -7.88
C ALA A 31 -0.03 0.72 -7.68
N MET A 32 0.32 1.42 -8.76
CA MET A 32 0.54 2.86 -8.75
C MET A 32 -0.75 3.63 -8.43
N HIS A 33 -1.85 3.35 -9.13
CA HIS A 33 -3.13 3.98 -8.86
C HIS A 33 -3.65 3.71 -7.44
N ALA A 34 -3.48 2.49 -6.93
CA ALA A 34 -3.84 2.14 -5.57
C ALA A 34 -3.00 2.91 -4.55
N PHE A 35 -1.69 3.00 -4.78
CA PHE A 35 -0.77 3.75 -3.93
C PHE A 35 -1.10 5.25 -3.91
N GLU A 36 -1.29 5.88 -5.07
CA GLU A 36 -1.68 7.29 -5.18
C GLU A 36 -3.01 7.57 -4.48
N SER A 37 -4.03 6.73 -4.69
CA SER A 37 -5.33 6.88 -4.02
C SER A 37 -5.21 6.87 -2.50
N ILE A 38 -4.33 6.03 -1.96
CA ILE A 38 -4.12 5.92 -0.51
C ILE A 38 -3.30 7.10 0.00
N LEU A 39 -2.35 7.60 -0.81
CA LEU A 39 -1.56 8.79 -0.49
C LEU A 39 -2.41 10.07 -0.45
N GLU A 40 -3.45 10.15 -1.28
CA GLU A 40 -4.45 11.22 -1.25
C GLU A 40 -5.35 11.15 0.01
N ASP A 41 -5.57 9.96 0.55
CA ASP A 41 -6.30 9.74 1.80
C ASP A 41 -5.40 10.05 3.02
N LYS A 42 -5.41 11.33 3.44
CA LYS A 42 -4.68 11.83 4.62
C LYS A 42 -5.09 11.19 5.95
N GLU A 43 -6.15 10.39 6.00
CA GLU A 43 -6.53 9.64 7.21
C GLU A 43 -5.78 8.31 7.35
N THR A 44 -5.20 7.79 6.26
CA THR A 44 -4.40 6.56 6.30
C THR A 44 -3.07 6.85 6.98
N SER A 45 -2.85 6.20 8.13
CA SER A 45 -1.63 6.39 8.91
C SER A 45 -0.57 5.33 8.61
N ILE A 46 -1.00 4.13 8.20
CA ILE A 46 -0.12 3.00 7.92
C ILE A 46 -0.59 2.31 6.64
N ILE A 47 0.34 2.16 5.69
CA ILE A 47 0.13 1.46 4.44
C ILE A 47 0.91 0.15 4.50
N ILE A 48 0.21 -0.98 4.37
CA ILE A 48 0.81 -2.31 4.25
C ILE A 48 0.83 -2.65 2.77
N ILE A 49 1.99 -3.03 2.24
CA ILE A 49 2.12 -3.43 0.84
C ILE A 49 2.80 -4.79 0.77
N THR A 50 2.29 -5.68 -0.09
CA THR A 50 2.96 -6.96 -0.33
C THR A 50 4.26 -6.74 -1.12
N GLU A 51 5.29 -7.53 -0.84
CA GLU A 51 6.60 -7.41 -1.50
C GLU A 51 6.49 -7.45 -3.03
N ARG A 52 5.63 -8.32 -3.56
CA ARG A 52 5.37 -8.43 -5.00
C ARG A 52 4.84 -7.12 -5.60
N VAL A 53 3.87 -6.48 -4.95
CA VAL A 53 3.29 -5.22 -5.42
C VAL A 53 4.28 -4.08 -5.22
N ALA A 54 5.02 -4.07 -4.11
CA ALA A 54 6.08 -3.09 -3.86
C ALA A 54 7.19 -3.17 -4.93
N ASP A 55 7.56 -4.38 -5.36
CA ASP A 55 8.54 -4.59 -6.43
C ASP A 55 8.06 -4.02 -7.79
N MET A 56 6.76 -4.03 -8.06
CA MET A 56 6.20 -3.44 -9.29
C MET A 56 6.36 -1.91 -9.33
N ILE A 57 6.27 -1.25 -8.17
CA ILE A 57 6.37 0.22 -8.03
C ILE A 57 7.61 0.65 -7.26
N ARG A 58 8.67 -0.18 -7.29
CA ARG A 58 9.88 0.00 -6.49
C ARG A 58 10.52 1.39 -6.61
N PRO A 59 10.63 2.01 -7.81
CA PRO A 59 11.18 3.36 -7.91
C PRO A 59 10.38 4.42 -7.15
N ILE A 60 9.06 4.23 -7.02
CA ILE A 60 8.17 5.14 -6.30
C ILE A 60 8.30 4.88 -4.80
N VAL A 61 8.21 3.62 -4.38
CA VAL A 61 8.35 3.22 -2.96
C VAL A 61 9.68 3.69 -2.39
N ASP A 62 10.78 3.49 -3.12
CA ASP A 62 12.11 3.96 -2.71
C ASP A 62 12.11 5.48 -2.52
N ARG A 63 11.53 6.24 -3.44
CA ARG A 63 11.44 7.70 -3.31
C ARG A 63 10.73 8.12 -2.02
N TYR A 64 9.65 7.44 -1.63
CA TYR A 64 8.94 7.76 -0.38
C TYR A 64 9.71 7.28 0.87
N LEU A 65 10.34 6.10 0.84
CA LEU A 65 11.21 5.59 1.91
C LEU A 65 12.41 6.52 2.18
N PHE A 66 12.98 7.11 1.13
CA PHE A 66 14.14 8.00 1.25
C PHE A 66 13.78 9.45 1.63
N THR A 67 12.51 9.85 1.55
CA THR A 67 12.12 11.26 1.76
C THR A 67 11.72 11.58 3.21
N GLU A 68 11.35 10.59 4.02
CA GLU A 68 10.97 10.86 5.41
C GLU A 68 11.84 10.11 6.41
N SER A 69 12.41 10.88 7.34
CA SER A 69 13.06 10.39 8.55
C SER A 69 12.00 9.68 9.40
N PHE A 70 11.78 8.39 9.15
CA PHE A 70 10.97 7.52 10.00
C PHE A 70 11.70 7.32 11.35
N PRO A 71 11.14 7.75 12.50
CA PRO A 71 11.63 7.25 13.76
C PRO A 71 11.05 5.85 13.97
N LEU A 72 11.95 4.91 14.26
CA LEU A 72 11.66 3.57 14.77
C LEU A 72 10.86 3.64 16.08
#